data_AF-A0A645BTT3-F1
#
_entry.id   AF-A0A645BTT3-F1
#
_cell.length_a   1.000
_cell.length_b   1.000
_cell.length_c   1.000
_cell.angle_alpha   90.00
_cell.angle_beta   90.00
_cell.angle_gamma   90.00
#
_symmetry.space_group_name_H-M   'P 1'
#
loop_
_entity.id
_entity.type
_entity.pdbx_description
1 polymer ?
#
loop_
_entity_poly.entity_id
_entity_poly.type
_entity_poly.pdbx_seq_one_letter_code
_entity_poly.pdbx_strand_id
1 'polypeptide(L)'
;MTNYPTIQKRIQRLKELEKMEENGTFDVLPKKEVAKLKGEMEKLERFLGGIKDMPGLPGAIFVIDPRKEHIAIAECHRLGIPIVAIVDTNCDPDEIDYVIPGNDDAIRAVKLLAAKMADAVLEANQGQAAEEAQMMEAAAMAAEEAM
;
A
#
# COMPACT_ATOMS: atom_id res chain seq x y z
N MET A 1 -9.46 -6.25 -0.89
CA MET A 1 -9.48 -5.65 0.46
C MET A 1 -10.48 -6.32 1.38
N THR A 2 -11.70 -6.64 0.93
CA THR A 2 -12.76 -7.20 1.78
C THR A 2 -12.41 -8.53 2.45
N ASN A 3 -11.50 -9.33 1.88
CA ASN A 3 -10.99 -10.57 2.46
C ASN A 3 -9.51 -10.47 2.90
N TYR A 4 -9.15 -9.38 3.58
CA TYR A 4 -7.79 -9.15 4.08
C TYR A 4 -7.24 -10.29 4.97
N PRO A 5 -8.01 -10.93 5.87
CA PRO A 5 -7.47 -12.04 6.69
C PRO A 5 -6.95 -13.23 5.88
N THR A 6 -7.55 -13.51 4.72
CA THR A 6 -7.07 -14.59 3.83
C THR A 6 -5.80 -14.18 3.09
N ILE A 7 -5.72 -12.90 2.67
CA ILE A 7 -4.54 -12.34 2.03
C ILE A 7 -3.35 -12.31 3.00
N GLN A 8 -3.57 -11.96 4.27
CA GLN A 8 -2.54 -12.01 5.30
C GLN A 8 -1.90 -13.40 5.44
N LYS A 9 -2.70 -14.48 5.39
CA LYS A 9 -2.16 -15.85 5.40
C LYS A 9 -1.26 -16.13 4.20
N ARG A 10 -1.58 -15.58 3.03
CA ARG A 10 -0.75 -15.71 1.81
C ARG A 10 0.53 -14.88 1.89
N ILE A 11 0.48 -13.69 2.50
CA ILE A 11 1.67 -12.88 2.78
C ILE A 11 2.58 -13.58 3.79
N GLN A 12 2.00 -14.18 4.84
CA GLN A 12 2.76 -14.97 5.81
C GLN A 12 3.47 -16.14 5.12
N ARG A 13 2.77 -16.84 4.21
CA ARG A 13 3.35 -17.91 3.40
C ARG A 13 4.51 -17.43 2.52
N LEU A 14 4.41 -16.25 1.91
CA LEU A 14 5.50 -15.65 1.15
C LEU A 14 6.73 -15.41 2.05
N LYS A 15 6.54 -14.81 3.24
CA LYS A 15 7.62 -14.58 4.22
C LYS A 15 8.25 -15.88 4.73
N GLU A 16 7.47 -16.95 4.85
CA GLU A 16 7.99 -18.28 5.19
C GLU A 16 8.88 -18.83 4.07
N LEU A 17 8.45 -18.72 2.81
CA LEU A 17 9.22 -19.20 1.65
C LEU A 17 10.56 -18.46 1.51
N GLU A 18 10.57 -17.14 1.71
CA GLU A 18 11.80 -16.34 1.72
C GLU A 18 12.75 -16.76 2.84
N LYS A 19 12.23 -16.94 4.06
CA LYS A 19 13.04 -17.47 5.18
C LYS A 19 13.59 -18.86 4.89
N MET A 20 12.85 -19.72 4.21
CA MET A 20 13.33 -21.05 3.83
C MET A 20 14.47 -20.97 2.79
N GLU A 21 14.40 -20.00 1.88
CA GLU A 21 15.48 -19.73 0.92
C GLU A 21 16.72 -19.17 1.62
N GLU A 22 16.56 -18.18 2.51
CA GLU A 22 17.66 -17.57 3.28
C GLU A 22 18.37 -18.56 4.20
N ASN A 23 17.62 -19.45 4.85
CA ASN A 23 18.17 -20.46 5.75
C ASN A 23 18.81 -21.66 5.01
N GLY A 24 18.88 -21.65 3.68
CA GLY A 24 19.46 -22.74 2.89
C GLY A 24 18.64 -24.03 2.90
N THR A 25 17.37 -23.98 3.32
CA THR A 25 16.50 -25.18 3.37
C THR A 25 16.23 -25.74 1.97
N PHE A 26 16.32 -24.90 0.94
CA PHE A 26 16.18 -25.30 -0.46
C PHE A 26 17.33 -26.19 -0.93
N ASP A 27 18.51 -26.11 -0.33
CA ASP A 27 19.67 -26.91 -0.73
C ASP A 27 19.57 -28.38 -0.27
N VAL A 28 18.77 -28.63 0.75
CA VAL A 28 18.53 -29.96 1.33
C VAL A 28 17.40 -30.71 0.61
N LEU A 29 16.60 -30.00 -0.20
CA LEU A 29 15.43 -30.54 -0.87
C LEU A 29 15.73 -31.05 -2.29
N PRO A 30 14.94 -32.00 -2.81
CA PRO A 30 15.06 -32.43 -4.20
C PRO A 30 14.81 -31.27 -5.17
N LYS A 31 15.61 -31.18 -6.25
CA LYS A 31 15.51 -30.10 -7.27
C LYS A 31 14.10 -29.89 -7.83
N LYS A 32 13.29 -30.95 -7.92
CA LYS A 32 11.88 -30.87 -8.37
C LYS A 32 10.99 -30.11 -7.39
N GLU A 33 11.22 -30.24 -6.09
CA GLU A 33 10.45 -29.54 -5.05
C GLU A 33 10.90 -28.09 -4.94
N VAL A 34 12.20 -27.83 -5.01
CA VAL A 34 12.77 -26.48 -5.07
C VAL A 34 12.16 -25.69 -6.23
N ALA A 35 12.06 -26.29 -7.42
CA ALA A 35 11.45 -25.63 -8.58
C ALA A 35 9.97 -25.26 -8.35
N LYS A 36 9.21 -26.11 -7.65
CA LYS A 36 7.81 -25.81 -7.29
C LYS A 36 7.72 -24.67 -6.28
N LEU A 37 8.55 -24.70 -5.24
CA LEU A 37 8.57 -23.68 -4.20
C LEU A 37 9.00 -22.32 -4.75
N LYS A 38 10.03 -22.26 -5.60
CA LYS A 38 10.43 -21.03 -6.29
C LYS A 38 9.33 -20.49 -7.21
N GLY A 39 8.64 -21.37 -7.94
CA GLY A 39 7.51 -20.96 -8.78
C GLY A 39 6.29 -20.48 -7.97
N GLU A 40 6.06 -21.01 -6.77
CA GLU A 40 5.05 -20.49 -5.84
C GLU A 40 5.45 -19.12 -5.30
N MET A 41 6.71 -18.98 -4.86
CA MET A 41 7.27 -17.73 -4.35
C MET A 41 7.20 -16.61 -5.38
N GLU A 42 7.62 -16.86 -6.63
CA GLU A 42 7.59 -15.87 -7.71
C GLU A 42 6.16 -15.40 -8.01
N LYS A 43 5.18 -16.33 -7.99
CA LYS A 43 3.77 -15.96 -8.15
C LYS A 43 3.27 -15.10 -7.00
N LEU A 44 3.57 -15.49 -5.76
CA LEU A 44 3.16 -14.73 -4.58
C LEU A 44 3.80 -13.35 -4.57
N GLU A 45 5.09 -13.23 -4.89
CA GLU A 45 5.81 -11.96 -4.97
C GLU A 45 5.22 -11.03 -6.02
N ARG A 46 4.92 -11.56 -7.22
CA ARG A 46 4.33 -10.78 -8.32
C ARG A 46 2.98 -10.13 -7.95
N PHE A 47 2.14 -10.82 -7.18
CA PHE A 47 0.79 -10.33 -6.85
C PHE A 47 0.71 -9.65 -5.48
N LEU A 48 1.54 -10.05 -4.52
CA LEU A 48 1.43 -9.62 -3.12
C LEU A 48 2.65 -8.81 -2.64
N GLY A 49 3.71 -8.68 -3.43
CA GLY A 49 4.93 -7.95 -3.04
C GLY A 49 4.64 -6.52 -2.58
N GLY A 50 3.77 -5.80 -3.30
CA GLY A 50 3.39 -4.42 -2.96
C GLY A 50 2.60 -4.27 -1.65
N ILE A 51 2.07 -5.36 -1.08
CA ILE A 51 1.28 -5.34 0.16
C ILE A 51 1.93 -6.15 1.30
N LYS A 52 3.14 -6.67 1.08
CA LYS A 52 3.88 -7.54 1.99
C LYS A 52 4.21 -6.88 3.33
N ASP A 53 4.52 -5.60 3.29
CA ASP A 53 4.97 -4.82 4.45
C ASP A 53 3.86 -3.93 5.04
N MET A 54 2.63 -4.07 4.53
CA MET A 54 1.50 -3.28 5.02
C MET A 54 1.05 -3.79 6.40
N PRO A 55 1.00 -2.93 7.45
CA PRO A 55 0.66 -3.36 8.80
C PRO A 55 -0.83 -3.67 8.99
N GLY A 56 -1.69 -3.19 8.09
CA GLY A 56 -3.13 -3.34 8.17
C GLY A 56 -3.84 -2.89 6.90
N LEU A 57 -5.14 -2.61 7.00
CA LEU A 57 -5.90 -1.96 5.94
C LEU A 57 -5.43 -0.51 5.77
N PRO A 58 -5.42 0.02 4.53
CA PRO A 58 -5.02 1.40 4.29
C PRO A 58 -6.06 2.40 4.80
N GLY A 59 -5.59 3.57 5.24
CA GLY A 59 -6.45 4.68 5.66
C GLY A 59 -7.02 5.51 4.50
N ALA A 60 -6.41 5.42 3.31
CA ALA A 60 -6.88 6.00 2.06
C ALA A 60 -6.25 5.23 0.89
N ILE A 61 -6.88 5.26 -0.29
CA ILE A 61 -6.31 4.68 -1.50
C ILE A 61 -6.15 5.72 -2.60
N PHE A 62 -5.07 5.59 -3.38
CA PHE A 62 -4.86 6.36 -4.60
C PHE A 62 -5.01 5.44 -5.81
N VAL A 63 -5.94 5.76 -6.70
CA VAL A 63 -6.29 4.95 -7.88
C VAL A 63 -6.00 5.69 -9.17
N ILE A 64 -5.44 4.97 -10.13
CA ILE A 64 -5.25 5.43 -11.51
C ILE A 64 -6.26 4.65 -12.35
N ASP A 65 -7.05 5.34 -13.18
CA ASP A 65 -8.11 4.74 -14.00
C ASP A 65 -9.17 3.98 -13.16
N PRO A 66 -10.13 4.71 -12.56
CA PRO A 66 -11.18 4.12 -11.73
C PRO A 66 -12.08 3.15 -12.52
N ARG A 67 -12.20 3.33 -13.84
CA ARG A 67 -13.00 2.44 -14.70
C ARG A 67 -12.38 1.06 -14.80
N LYS A 68 -11.04 0.95 -14.97
CA LYS A 68 -10.36 -0.35 -14.95
C LYS A 68 -10.35 -0.95 -13.55
N GLU A 69 -10.16 -0.12 -12.51
CA GLU A 69 -10.02 -0.54 -11.11
C GLU A 69 -11.33 -0.52 -10.30
N HIS A 70 -12.49 -0.70 -10.96
CA HIS A 70 -13.81 -0.70 -10.34
C HIS A 70 -13.97 -1.65 -9.14
N ILE A 71 -13.26 -2.78 -9.12
CA ILE A 71 -13.27 -3.73 -7.99
C ILE A 71 -12.69 -3.08 -6.74
N ALA A 72 -11.56 -2.37 -6.87
CA ALA A 72 -10.92 -1.70 -5.75
C ALA A 72 -11.83 -0.61 -5.16
N ILE A 73 -12.51 0.15 -6.03
CA ILE A 73 -13.48 1.18 -5.66
C ILE A 73 -14.64 0.57 -4.89
N ALA A 74 -15.27 -0.48 -5.44
CA ALA A 74 -16.38 -1.17 -4.79
C ALA A 74 -15.99 -1.75 -3.43
N GLU A 75 -14.78 -2.29 -3.29
CA GLU A 75 -14.28 -2.76 -1.99
C GLU A 75 -14.03 -1.64 -0.99
N CYS A 76 -13.54 -0.49 -1.44
CA CYS A 76 -13.28 0.67 -0.58
C CYS A 76 -14.57 1.32 -0.10
N HIS A 77 -15.57 1.46 -0.96
CA HIS A 77 -16.93 1.87 -0.57
C HIS A 77 -17.52 0.98 0.53
N ARG A 78 -17.32 -0.33 0.44
CA ARG A 78 -17.81 -1.28 1.45
C ARG A 78 -17.08 -1.18 2.79
N LEU A 79 -15.82 -0.75 2.77
CA LEU A 79 -14.98 -0.62 3.95
C LEU A 79 -14.96 0.80 4.52
N GLY A 80 -15.53 1.78 3.80
CA GLY A 80 -15.49 3.20 4.16
C GLY A 80 -14.09 3.81 4.03
N ILE A 81 -13.28 3.30 3.10
CA ILE A 81 -11.92 3.81 2.85
C ILE A 81 -12.02 4.94 1.82
N PRO A 82 -11.52 6.16 2.10
CA PRO A 82 -11.59 7.28 1.17
C PRO A 82 -10.74 7.03 -0.08
N ILE A 83 -11.28 7.44 -1.22
CA ILE A 83 -10.72 7.19 -2.55
C ILE A 83 -10.26 8.50 -3.17
N VAL A 84 -8.96 8.58 -3.49
CA VAL A 84 -8.38 9.64 -4.31
C VAL A 84 -8.08 9.05 -5.68
N ALA A 85 -8.60 9.62 -6.76
CA ALA A 85 -8.40 9.02 -8.08
C ALA A 85 -8.23 10.05 -9.20
N ILE A 86 -7.45 9.67 -10.21
CA ILE A 86 -7.35 10.41 -11.47
C ILE A 86 -8.54 10.04 -12.35
N VAL A 87 -9.34 11.03 -12.72
CA VAL A 87 -10.53 10.87 -13.55
C VAL A 87 -10.28 11.50 -14.92
N ASP A 88 -10.44 10.69 -15.96
CA ASP A 88 -10.48 11.12 -17.36
C ASP A 88 -11.93 11.18 -17.88
N THR A 89 -12.09 11.60 -19.14
CA THR A 89 -13.36 11.75 -19.86
C THR A 89 -14.29 10.54 -19.86
N ASN A 90 -13.80 9.34 -19.57
CA ASN A 90 -14.52 8.07 -19.64
C ASN A 90 -14.89 7.49 -18.26
N CYS A 91 -14.64 8.23 -17.17
CA CYS A 91 -14.83 7.79 -15.79
C CYS A 91 -15.90 8.63 -15.09
N ASP A 92 -16.77 7.98 -14.30
CA ASP A 92 -17.76 8.68 -13.49
C ASP A 92 -17.12 9.22 -12.19
N PRO A 93 -17.14 10.54 -11.95
CA PRO A 93 -16.50 11.14 -10.77
C PRO A 93 -17.30 10.91 -9.48
N ASP A 94 -18.58 10.52 -9.58
CA ASP A 94 -19.49 10.39 -8.43
C ASP A 94 -19.09 9.22 -7.49
N GLU A 95 -18.33 8.25 -7.99
CA GLU A 95 -17.86 7.11 -7.20
C GLU A 95 -16.58 7.41 -6.39
N ILE A 96 -16.05 8.63 -6.47
CA ILE A 96 -14.74 9.01 -5.94
C ILE A 96 -14.87 10.20 -4.99
N ASP A 97 -14.26 10.09 -3.80
CA ASP A 97 -14.30 11.15 -2.79
C ASP A 97 -13.46 12.37 -3.18
N TYR A 98 -12.26 12.12 -3.72
CA TYR A 98 -11.32 13.16 -4.13
C TYR A 98 -10.90 12.98 -5.58
N VAL A 99 -11.52 13.77 -6.45
CA VAL A 99 -11.34 13.69 -7.90
C VAL A 99 -10.17 14.58 -8.34
N ILE A 100 -9.22 14.00 -9.07
CA ILE A 100 -8.14 14.71 -9.75
C ILE A 100 -8.41 14.63 -11.26
N PRO A 101 -8.87 15.70 -11.91
CA PRO A 101 -9.07 15.68 -13.36
C PRO A 101 -7.72 15.58 -14.05
N GLY A 102 -7.54 14.57 -14.91
CA GLY A 102 -6.25 14.34 -15.56
C GLY A 102 -6.29 13.23 -16.59
N ASN A 103 -5.22 13.16 -17.38
CA ASN A 103 -5.04 12.11 -18.37
C ASN A 103 -4.35 10.89 -17.72
N ASP A 104 -5.03 9.76 -17.72
CA ASP A 104 -4.57 8.46 -17.20
C ASP A 104 -3.87 7.59 -18.26
N ASP A 105 -4.13 7.80 -19.54
CA ASP A 105 -3.48 7.07 -20.65
C ASP A 105 -2.00 7.44 -20.86
N ALA A 106 -1.60 8.65 -20.46
CA ALA A 106 -0.25 9.15 -20.68
C ALA A 106 0.71 8.75 -19.54
N ILE A 107 1.71 7.90 -19.84
CA ILE A 107 2.71 7.46 -18.85
C ILE A 107 3.45 8.62 -18.16
N ARG A 108 3.65 9.75 -18.86
CA ARG A 108 4.28 10.95 -18.29
C ARG A 108 3.36 11.64 -17.28
N ALA A 109 2.06 11.71 -17.56
CA ALA A 109 1.08 12.31 -16.67
C ALA A 109 0.90 11.44 -15.41
N VAL A 110 0.75 10.13 -15.57
CA VAL A 110 0.67 9.18 -14.45
C VAL A 110 1.92 9.26 -13.58
N LYS A 111 3.12 9.25 -14.17
CA LYS A 111 4.37 9.39 -13.40
C LYS A 111 4.46 10.70 -12.64
N LEU A 112 4.05 11.81 -13.27
CA LEU A 112 4.07 13.12 -12.62
C LEU A 112 3.11 13.16 -11.43
N LEU A 113 1.89 12.70 -11.61
CA LEU A 113 0.86 12.69 -10.57
C LEU A 113 1.23 11.74 -9.43
N ALA A 114 1.65 10.51 -9.73
CA ALA A 114 2.08 9.56 -8.72
C ALA A 114 3.30 10.06 -7.93
N ALA A 115 4.28 10.68 -8.61
CA ALA A 115 5.44 11.26 -7.93
C ALA A 115 5.03 12.42 -7.00
N LYS A 116 4.16 13.31 -7.47
CA LYS A 116 3.66 14.44 -6.65
C LYS A 116 2.84 13.97 -5.46
N MET A 117 2.04 12.92 -5.61
CA MET A 117 1.32 12.30 -4.50
C MET A 117 2.30 11.66 -3.49
N ALA A 118 3.35 10.99 -3.96
CA ALA A 118 4.38 10.44 -3.09
C ALA A 118 5.13 11.54 -2.32
N ASP A 119 5.50 12.64 -2.99
CA ASP A 119 6.11 13.81 -2.36
C ASP A 119 5.19 14.36 -1.24
N ALA A 120 3.89 14.52 -1.52
CA ALA A 120 2.92 15.04 -0.54
C ALA A 120 2.79 14.13 0.68
N VAL A 121 2.80 12.81 0.51
CA VAL A 121 2.76 11.85 1.63
C VAL A 121 4.05 11.90 2.45
N LEU A 122 5.20 12.06 1.80
CA LEU A 122 6.49 12.19 2.49
C LEU A 122 6.56 13.50 3.30
N GLU A 123 6.13 14.62 2.71
CA GLU A 123 6.06 15.92 3.40
C GLU A 123 5.11 15.87 4.60
N ALA A 124 3.93 15.25 4.45
CA ALA A 124 2.99 15.08 5.55
C ALA A 124 3.58 14.26 6.71
N ASN A 125 4.26 13.14 6.42
CA ASN A 125 4.89 12.31 7.44
C ASN A 125 6.05 13.03 8.15
N GLN A 126 6.81 13.87 7.45
CA GLN A 126 7.86 14.70 8.06
C GLN A 126 7.27 15.79 8.96
N GLY A 127 6.18 16.43 8.52
CA GLY A 127 5.45 17.41 9.32
C GLY A 127 4.89 16.82 10.61
N GLN A 128 4.32 15.61 10.55
CA GLN A 128 3.84 14.90 11.73
C GLN A 128 4.95 14.57 12.73
N ALA A 129 6.13 14.15 12.26
CA ALA A 129 7.27 13.90 13.16
C ALA A 129 7.76 15.18 13.86
N ALA A 130 7.69 16.33 13.18
CA ALA A 130 8.04 17.62 13.76
C ALA A 130 6.97 18.12 14.76
N GLU A 131 5.68 17.95 14.45
CA GLU A 131 4.59 18.28 15.37
C GLU A 131 4.56 17.35 16.60
N GLU A 132 4.79 16.05 16.42
CA GLU A 132 4.89 15.09 17.53
C GLU A 132 6.10 15.39 18.42
N ALA A 133 7.25 15.77 17.84
CA ALA A 133 8.41 16.20 18.60
C ALA A 133 8.14 17.49 19.37
N GLN A 134 7.48 18.48 18.74
CA GLN A 134 7.08 19.73 19.41
C GLN A 134 6.03 19.50 20.50
N MET A 135 5.09 18.59 20.30
CA MET A 135 4.12 18.21 21.32
C MET A 135 4.78 17.47 22.49
N MET A 136 5.75 16.59 22.23
CA MET A 136 6.54 15.93 23.27
C MET A 136 7.37 16.93 24.08
N GLU A 137 8.00 17.89 23.40
CA GLU A 137 8.81 18.93 24.03
C GLU A 137 7.95 19.91 24.84
N ALA A 138 6.78 20.31 24.31
CA ALA A 138 5.81 21.12 25.05
C ALA A 138 5.19 20.38 26.25
N ALA A 139 4.90 19.08 26.12
CA ALA A 139 4.41 18.27 27.23
C ALA A 139 5.49 18.05 28.31
N ALA A 140 6.76 17.90 27.92
CA ALA A 140 7.87 17.82 28.85
C ALA A 140 8.09 19.13 29.60
N MET A 141 8.05 20.27 28.92
CA MET A 141 8.15 21.59 29.54
C MET A 141 6.97 21.87 30.49
N ALA A 142 5.74 21.50 30.11
CA ALA A 142 4.58 21.65 30.98
C ALA A 142 4.62 20.75 32.23
N ALA A 143 5.26 19.57 32.13
CA ALA A 143 5.47 18.68 33.27
C ALA A 143 6.56 19.21 34.23
N GLU A 144 7.55 19.94 33.70
CA GLU A 144 8.63 20.55 34.48
C GLU A 144 8.19 21.86 35.17
N GLU A 145 7.30 22.66 34.57
CA GLU A 145 6.71 23.85 35.20
C GLU A 145 5.67 23.53 36.30
N ALA A 146 5.12 22.31 36.31
CA ALA A 146 4.12 21.88 37.28
C ALA A 146 4.70 21.26 38.56
N MET A 147 6.04 21.15 38.67
CA MET A 147 6.77 20.55 39.79
C MET A 147 7.53 21.61 40.61
#